data_AF-A0A1F8PXY5-F1
#
_entry.id   AF-A0A1F8PXY5-F1
#
_cell.length_a   1.000
_cell.length_b   1.000
_cell.length_c   1.000
_cell.angle_alpha   90.00
_cell.angle_beta   90.00
_cell.angle_gamma   90.00
#
_symmetry.space_group_name_H-M   'P 1'
#
loop_
_entity.id
_entity.type
_entity.pdbx_description
1 polymer ?
#
loop_
_entity_poly.entity_id
_entity_poly.type
_entity_poly.pdbx_seq_one_letter_code
_entity_poly.pdbx_strand_id
1 'polypeptide(L)'
;MYNWLVYLHVFAAIVFFYSHGASGLVALRLRTERDLVRMRAMMETYASNVGFGLLYGSLLLLLVTGIISGFIAKWWHMAWIWISLGLLIAITVAMYAIGTGYYTQVRKAIGMEFMEGSKPHPPLPPESPEVIAAFLAKSPAMLLFTIGFGGLAVILWLMMFKPF
;
A
#
# COMPACT_ATOMS: atom_id res chain seq x y z
N MET A 1 -8.95 -28.60 -7.79
CA MET A 1 -9.62 -27.31 -7.49
C MET A 1 -8.94 -26.55 -6.36
N TYR A 2 -8.72 -27.17 -5.18
CA TYR A 2 -8.04 -26.51 -4.04
C TYR A 2 -6.63 -25.95 -4.37
N ASN A 3 -5.76 -26.73 -5.02
CA ASN A 3 -4.41 -26.28 -5.37
C ASN A 3 -4.39 -25.06 -6.31
N TRP A 4 -5.38 -24.94 -7.19
CA TRP A 4 -5.54 -23.77 -8.05
C TRP A 4 -5.91 -22.51 -7.25
N LEU A 5 -6.76 -22.63 -6.22
CA LEU A 5 -7.09 -21.51 -5.35
C LEU A 5 -5.87 -21.07 -4.53
N VAL A 6 -5.11 -22.01 -3.99
CA VAL A 6 -3.85 -21.70 -3.29
C VAL A 6 -2.87 -21.00 -4.22
N TYR A 7 -2.67 -21.51 -5.43
CA TYR A 7 -1.82 -20.89 -6.44
C TYR A 7 -2.25 -19.44 -6.73
N LEU A 8 -3.53 -19.22 -7.02
CA LEU A 8 -4.05 -17.88 -7.32
C LEU A 8 -3.91 -16.94 -6.13
N HIS A 9 -4.12 -17.42 -4.90
CA HIS A 9 -3.96 -16.62 -3.70
C HIS A 9 -2.52 -16.16 -3.50
N VAL A 10 -1.56 -17.08 -3.62
CA VAL A 10 -0.13 -16.77 -3.49
C VAL A 10 0.35 -15.87 -4.64
N PHE A 11 -0.09 -16.15 -5.87
CA PHE A 11 0.21 -15.32 -7.02
C PHE A 11 -0.32 -13.90 -6.84
N ALA A 12 -1.56 -13.75 -6.39
CA ALA A 12 -2.16 -12.45 -6.08
C ALA A 12 -1.36 -11.71 -4.99
N ALA A 13 -0.90 -12.39 -3.95
CA ALA A 13 -0.04 -11.80 -2.93
C ALA A 13 1.28 -11.28 -3.52
N ILE A 14 1.93 -12.06 -4.39
CA ILE A 14 3.17 -11.63 -5.06
C ILE A 14 2.93 -10.39 -5.92
N VAL A 15 1.88 -10.37 -6.74
CA VAL A 15 1.53 -9.21 -7.58
C VAL A 15 1.21 -7.99 -6.71
N PHE A 16 0.48 -8.19 -5.61
CA PHE A 16 0.19 -7.14 -4.65
C PHE A 16 1.47 -6.56 -4.06
N PHE A 17 2.43 -7.37 -3.62
CA PHE A 17 3.71 -6.88 -3.08
C PHE A 17 4.58 -6.22 -4.13
N TYR A 18 4.54 -6.70 -5.38
CA TYR A 18 5.27 -6.08 -6.47
C TYR A 18 4.80 -4.64 -6.69
N SER A 19 3.49 -4.42 -6.79
CA SER A 19 2.93 -3.09 -6.95
C SER A 19 3.05 -2.27 -5.67
N HIS A 20 2.52 -2.75 -4.55
CA HIS A 20 2.49 -2.02 -3.28
C HIS A 20 3.89 -1.73 -2.72
N GLY A 21 4.79 -2.72 -2.77
CA GLY A 21 6.16 -2.58 -2.28
C GLY A 21 6.96 -1.53 -3.05
N ALA A 22 6.71 -1.39 -4.36
CA ALA A 22 7.32 -0.33 -5.16
C ALA A 22 6.94 1.07 -4.65
N SER A 23 5.69 1.32 -4.24
CA SER A 23 5.36 2.62 -3.59
C SER A 23 6.09 2.83 -2.29
N GLY A 24 6.24 1.78 -1.48
CA GLY A 24 6.99 1.86 -0.23
C GLY A 24 8.43 2.31 -0.45
N LEU A 25 9.10 1.77 -1.47
CA LEU A 25 10.46 2.17 -1.84
C LEU A 25 10.53 3.62 -2.34
N VAL A 26 9.58 4.05 -3.16
CA VAL A 26 9.47 5.45 -3.60
C VAL A 26 9.28 6.38 -2.40
N ALA A 27 8.37 6.03 -1.49
CA ALA A 27 8.11 6.75 -0.25
C ALA A 27 9.36 6.90 0.63
N LEU A 28 10.17 5.85 0.75
CA LEU A 28 11.43 5.87 1.47
C LEU A 28 12.48 6.72 0.76
N ARG A 29 12.59 6.60 -0.57
CA ARG A 29 13.56 7.35 -1.37
C ARG A 29 13.28 8.85 -1.37
N LEU A 30 12.00 9.24 -1.48
CA LEU A 30 11.55 10.64 -1.47
C LEU A 30 12.04 11.42 -0.25
N ARG A 31 12.23 10.77 0.91
CA ARG A 31 12.75 11.41 2.14
C ARG A 31 14.11 12.08 1.97
N THR A 32 14.90 11.54 1.05
CA THR A 32 16.29 11.95 0.83
C THR A 32 16.50 12.65 -0.50
N GLU A 33 15.51 12.58 -1.40
CA GLU A 33 15.60 13.21 -2.71
C GLU A 33 15.55 14.73 -2.57
N ARG A 34 16.27 15.44 -3.44
CA ARG A 34 16.36 16.91 -3.44
C ARG A 34 16.07 17.49 -4.81
N ASP A 35 16.18 16.68 -5.86
CA ASP A 35 15.85 17.08 -7.22
C ASP A 35 14.34 17.00 -7.46
N LEU A 36 13.73 18.15 -7.71
CA LEU A 36 12.30 18.29 -7.98
C LEU A 36 11.83 17.46 -9.18
N VAL A 37 12.65 17.37 -10.24
CA VAL A 37 12.32 16.61 -11.46
C VAL A 37 12.25 15.12 -11.13
N ARG A 38 13.20 14.62 -10.33
CA ARG A 38 13.21 13.21 -9.88
C ARG A 38 12.03 12.90 -8.97
N MET A 39 11.69 13.80 -8.04
CA MET A 39 10.52 13.61 -7.17
C MET A 39 9.23 13.46 -7.99
N ARG A 40 9.02 14.37 -8.96
CA ARG A 40 7.85 14.32 -9.85
C ARG A 40 7.80 13.03 -10.65
N ALA A 41 8.91 12.66 -11.30
CA ALA A 41 8.99 11.44 -12.09
C ALA A 41 8.68 10.17 -11.27
N MET A 42 9.21 10.06 -10.05
CA MET A 42 8.90 8.95 -9.14
C MET A 42 7.40 8.89 -8.79
N MET A 43 6.80 10.05 -8.53
CA MET A 43 5.39 10.15 -8.15
C MET A 43 4.41 9.96 -9.32
N GLU A 44 4.78 10.35 -10.54
CA GLU A 44 4.00 10.11 -11.77
C GLU A 44 3.97 8.63 -12.13
N THR A 45 5.14 7.98 -12.08
CA THR A 45 5.28 6.56 -12.41
C THR A 45 4.32 5.70 -11.57
N TYR A 46 4.18 6.03 -10.28
CA TYR A 46 3.34 5.28 -9.35
C TYR A 46 1.87 5.71 -9.35
N ALA A 47 1.56 6.93 -9.80
CA ALA A 47 0.18 7.40 -9.97
C ALA A 47 -0.48 6.90 -11.28
N SER A 48 0.19 6.02 -12.04
CA SER A 48 -0.33 5.48 -13.29
C SER A 48 -1.54 4.55 -13.06
N ASN A 49 -2.48 4.57 -14.01
CA ASN A 49 -3.65 3.69 -14.01
C ASN A 49 -3.29 2.19 -13.95
N VAL A 50 -2.12 1.82 -14.49
CA VAL A 50 -1.61 0.43 -14.45
C VAL A 50 -1.24 0.02 -13.02
N GLY A 51 -0.50 0.87 -12.30
CA GLY A 51 -0.14 0.61 -10.90
C GLY A 51 -1.37 0.49 -10.01
N PHE A 52 -2.36 1.36 -10.23
CA PHE A 52 -3.66 1.29 -9.55
C PHE A 52 -4.38 -0.04 -9.84
N GLY A 53 -4.51 -0.42 -11.11
CA GLY A 53 -5.18 -1.66 -11.51
C GLY A 53 -4.53 -2.91 -10.92
N LEU A 54 -3.19 -2.98 -10.94
CA LEU A 54 -2.46 -4.11 -10.36
C LEU A 54 -2.63 -4.19 -8.85
N LEU A 55 -2.54 -3.07 -8.13
CA LEU A 55 -2.71 -3.03 -6.67
C LEU A 55 -4.10 -3.53 -6.25
N TYR A 56 -5.16 -2.91 -6.76
CA TYR A 56 -6.53 -3.23 -6.33
C TYR A 56 -7.03 -4.55 -6.91
N GLY A 57 -6.64 -4.88 -8.15
CA GLY A 57 -6.99 -6.14 -8.79
C GLY A 57 -6.36 -7.34 -8.07
N SER A 58 -5.08 -7.25 -7.70
CA SER A 58 -4.40 -8.31 -6.94
C SER A 58 -4.95 -8.43 -5.52
N LEU A 59 -5.22 -7.32 -4.83
CA LEU A 59 -5.85 -7.34 -3.50
C LEU A 59 -7.24 -7.99 -3.55
N LEU A 60 -8.05 -7.66 -4.55
CA LEU A 60 -9.37 -8.28 -4.74
C LEU A 60 -9.25 -9.78 -5.00
N LEU A 61 -8.34 -10.20 -5.90
CA LEU A 61 -8.12 -11.60 -6.20
C LEU A 61 -7.63 -12.37 -4.96
N LEU A 62 -6.75 -11.78 -4.17
CA LEU A 62 -6.27 -12.33 -2.90
C LEU A 62 -7.43 -12.54 -1.92
N LEU A 63 -8.30 -11.54 -1.75
CA LEU A 63 -9.46 -11.64 -0.87
C LEU A 63 -10.45 -12.71 -1.34
N VAL A 64 -10.83 -12.70 -2.62
CA VAL A 64 -11.80 -13.65 -3.19
C VAL A 64 -11.29 -15.08 -3.04
N THR A 65 -10.04 -15.35 -3.41
CA THR A 65 -9.44 -16.69 -3.30
C THR A 65 -9.30 -17.13 -1.84
N GLY A 66 -8.97 -16.21 -0.93
CA GLY A 66 -8.89 -16.49 0.51
C GLY A 66 -10.25 -16.86 1.11
N ILE A 67 -11.29 -16.09 0.78
CA ILE A 67 -12.68 -16.32 1.24
C ILE A 67 -13.19 -17.67 0.74
N ILE A 68 -13.04 -17.97 -0.56
CA ILE A 68 -13.45 -19.24 -1.15
C ILE A 68 -12.72 -20.41 -0.46
N SER A 69 -11.42 -20.26 -0.22
CA SER A 69 -10.62 -21.28 0.49
C SER A 69 -11.10 -21.49 1.92
N GLY A 70 -11.48 -20.42 2.63
CA GLY A 70 -12.07 -20.49 3.97
C GLY A 70 -13.35 -21.32 4.02
N PHE A 71 -14.23 -21.18 3.02
CA PHE A 71 -15.45 -22.00 2.92
C PHE A 71 -15.16 -23.47 2.59
N ILE A 72 -14.30 -23.73 1.60
CA ILE A 72 -13.97 -25.10 1.18
C ILE A 72 -13.28 -25.87 2.32
N ALA A 73 -12.34 -25.23 3.00
CA ALA A 73 -11.58 -25.84 4.09
C ALA A 73 -12.22 -25.69 5.47
N LYS A 74 -13.40 -25.05 5.55
CA LYS A 74 -14.20 -24.81 6.77
C LYS A 74 -13.45 -24.06 7.88
N TRP A 75 -12.53 -23.16 7.55
CA TRP A 75 -11.66 -22.49 8.53
C TRP A 75 -12.33 -21.38 9.36
N TRP A 76 -13.60 -21.04 9.11
CA TRP A 76 -14.28 -19.93 9.77
C TRP A 76 -14.44 -20.05 11.30
N HIS A 77 -14.23 -21.25 11.86
CA HIS A 77 -14.22 -21.47 13.31
C HIS A 77 -12.83 -21.29 13.93
N MET A 78 -11.77 -21.20 13.12
CA MET A 78 -10.39 -21.03 13.56
C MET A 78 -10.11 -19.55 13.79
N ALA A 79 -9.44 -19.18 14.88
CA ALA A 79 -9.23 -17.76 15.17
C ALA A 79 -8.17 -17.11 14.24
N TRP A 80 -7.22 -17.88 13.69
CA TRP A 80 -6.17 -17.32 12.82
C TRP A 80 -6.75 -16.60 11.58
N ILE A 81 -7.86 -17.08 11.00
CA ILE A 81 -8.44 -16.47 9.80
C ILE A 81 -9.04 -15.10 10.11
N TRP A 82 -9.70 -14.97 11.26
CA TRP A 82 -10.30 -13.73 11.72
C TRP A 82 -9.25 -12.71 12.08
N ILE A 83 -8.17 -13.14 12.76
CA ILE A 83 -7.06 -12.24 13.10
C ILE A 83 -6.34 -11.79 11.83
N SER A 84 -6.07 -12.68 10.87
CA SER A 84 -5.46 -12.29 9.59
C SER A 84 -6.32 -11.27 8.82
N LEU A 85 -7.64 -11.51 8.75
CA LEU A 85 -8.56 -10.59 8.06
C LEU A 85 -8.68 -9.24 8.79
N GLY A 86 -8.82 -9.27 10.12
CA GLY A 86 -8.86 -8.07 10.95
C GLY A 86 -7.58 -7.25 10.83
N LEU A 87 -6.41 -7.90 10.85
CA LEU A 87 -5.12 -7.24 10.62
C LEU A 87 -5.03 -6.62 9.24
N LEU A 88 -5.42 -7.34 8.18
CA LEU A 88 -5.41 -6.81 6.82
C LEU A 88 -6.25 -5.53 6.73
N ILE A 89 -7.46 -5.54 7.29
CA ILE A 89 -8.34 -4.37 7.31
C ILE A 89 -7.72 -3.23 8.13
N ALA A 90 -7.24 -3.51 9.34
CA ALA A 90 -6.65 -2.50 10.22
C ALA A 90 -5.41 -1.84 9.60
N ILE A 91 -4.53 -2.64 8.99
CA ILE A 91 -3.34 -2.17 8.26
C ILE A 91 -3.75 -1.29 7.08
N THR A 92 -4.72 -1.75 6.28
CA THR A 92 -5.21 -1.01 5.12
C THR A 92 -5.75 0.36 5.52
N VAL A 93 -6.62 0.41 6.55
CA VAL A 93 -7.20 1.65 7.06
C VAL A 93 -6.12 2.57 7.63
N ALA A 94 -5.20 2.04 8.44
CA ALA A 94 -4.12 2.83 9.04
C ALA A 94 -3.21 3.43 7.97
N MET A 95 -2.76 2.63 7.00
CA MET A 95 -1.90 3.11 5.91
C MET A 95 -2.63 4.12 5.02
N TYR A 96 -3.92 3.91 4.75
CA TYR A 96 -4.73 4.85 3.99
C TYR A 96 -4.84 6.21 4.72
N ALA A 97 -5.18 6.19 6.01
CA ALA A 97 -5.35 7.41 6.81
C ALA A 97 -4.03 8.20 6.95
N ILE A 98 -2.92 7.51 7.20
CA ILE A 98 -1.60 8.13 7.38
C ILE A 98 -1.02 8.59 6.05
N GLY A 99 -1.08 7.75 5.01
CA GLY A 99 -0.42 7.98 3.73
C GLY A 99 -1.12 9.02 2.87
N THR A 100 -2.45 8.94 2.72
CA THR A 100 -3.20 9.75 1.74
C THR A 100 -3.02 11.24 1.99
N GLY A 101 -3.23 11.68 3.23
CA GLY A 101 -3.07 13.10 3.58
C GLY A 101 -1.65 13.60 3.34
N TYR A 102 -0.65 12.85 3.81
CA TYR A 102 0.76 13.25 3.67
C TYR A 102 1.18 13.34 2.20
N TYR A 103 0.94 12.31 1.39
CA TYR A 103 1.40 12.28 0.00
C TYR A 103 0.60 13.23 -0.91
N THR A 104 -0.66 13.53 -0.60
CA THR A 104 -1.37 14.65 -1.25
C THR A 104 -0.65 15.97 -1.01
N GLN A 105 -0.22 16.25 0.21
CA GLN A 105 0.53 17.47 0.51
C GLN A 105 1.92 17.48 -0.14
N VAL A 106 2.59 16.32 -0.26
CA VAL A 106 3.83 16.22 -1.05
C VAL A 106 3.57 16.64 -2.50
N ARG A 107 2.52 16.11 -3.16
CA ARG A 107 2.16 16.46 -4.54
C ARG A 107 1.94 17.96 -4.71
N LYS A 108 1.19 18.55 -3.78
CA LYS A 108 0.94 19.99 -3.74
C LYS A 108 2.24 20.79 -3.63
N ALA A 109 3.10 20.43 -2.68
CA ALA A 109 4.36 21.14 -2.43
C ALA A 109 5.34 21.07 -3.61
N ILE A 110 5.37 19.95 -4.36
CA ILE A 110 6.21 19.80 -5.54
C ILE A 110 5.55 20.28 -6.84
N GLY A 111 4.36 20.90 -6.77
CA GLY A 111 3.66 21.47 -7.91
C GLY A 111 3.14 20.42 -8.90
N MET A 112 2.55 19.34 -8.39
CA MET A 112 1.81 18.34 -9.18
C MET A 112 0.30 18.49 -8.96
N GLU A 113 -0.50 17.91 -9.86
CA GLU A 113 -1.92 17.69 -9.62
C GLU A 113 -2.13 16.87 -8.35
N PHE A 114 -3.13 17.24 -7.56
CA PHE A 114 -3.41 16.60 -6.28
C PHE A 114 -4.91 16.43 -6.05
N MET A 115 -5.26 15.57 -5.09
CA MET A 115 -6.64 15.24 -4.74
C MET A 115 -6.87 15.58 -3.27
N GLU A 116 -7.86 16.43 -2.98
CA GLU A 116 -8.37 16.66 -1.63
C GLU A 116 -9.73 15.98 -1.50
N GLY A 117 -9.75 14.85 -0.79
CA GLY A 117 -10.89 13.93 -0.81
C GLY A 117 -11.10 13.38 -2.23
N SER A 118 -12.29 13.60 -2.80
CA SER A 118 -12.63 13.20 -4.18
C SER A 118 -12.54 14.34 -5.19
N LYS A 119 -11.98 15.50 -4.80
CA LYS A 119 -11.91 16.69 -5.66
C LYS A 119 -10.52 16.79 -6.30
N PRO A 120 -10.43 16.82 -7.64
CA PRO A 120 -9.18 17.10 -8.33
C PRO A 120 -8.83 18.59 -8.23
N HIS A 121 -7.55 18.87 -8.05
CA HIS A 121 -7.01 20.22 -8.06
C HIS A 121 -5.85 20.33 -9.07
N PRO A 122 -5.78 21.45 -9.82
CA PRO A 122 -4.69 21.69 -10.76
C PRO A 122 -3.36 21.87 -10.02
N PRO A 123 -2.21 21.77 -10.72
CA PRO A 123 -0.91 22.04 -10.13
C PRO A 123 -0.82 23.48 -9.62
N LEU A 124 -0.22 23.65 -8.45
CA LEU A 124 0.17 24.96 -7.91
C LEU A 124 1.67 25.21 -8.18
N PRO A 125 2.14 26.46 -8.11
CA PRO A 125 3.57 26.74 -8.10
C PRO A 125 4.27 25.91 -7.01
N PRO A 126 5.42 25.25 -7.31
CA PRO A 126 6.13 24.48 -6.31
C PRO A 126 6.63 25.39 -5.19
N GLU A 127 6.63 24.85 -3.98
CA GLU A 127 7.19 25.49 -2.79
C GLU A 127 8.72 25.63 -2.89
N SER A 128 9.32 26.42 -2.00
CA SER A 128 10.78 26.53 -1.97
C SER A 128 11.45 25.19 -1.63
N PRO A 129 12.66 24.92 -2.14
CA PRO A 129 13.39 23.68 -1.84
C PRO A 129 13.56 23.41 -0.34
N GLU A 130 13.71 24.45 0.47
CA GLU A 130 13.86 24.38 1.93
C GLU A 130 12.57 23.90 2.61
N VAL A 131 11.42 24.40 2.16
CA VAL A 131 10.11 24.00 2.66
C VAL A 131 9.82 22.54 2.29
N ILE A 132 10.08 22.16 1.03
CA ILE A 132 9.93 20.77 0.56
C ILE A 132 10.82 19.83 1.38
N ALA A 133 12.09 20.19 1.58
CA ALA A 133 13.02 19.43 2.39
C ALA A 133 12.56 19.23 3.84
N ALA A 134 12.10 20.31 4.48
CA ALA A 134 11.59 20.27 5.84
C ALA A 134 10.33 19.41 5.97
N PHE A 135 9.48 19.41 4.93
CA PHE A 135 8.30 18.56 4.86
C PHE A 135 8.67 17.08 4.72
N LEU A 136 9.55 16.75 3.77
CA LEU A 136 10.01 15.38 3.50
C LEU A 136 10.76 14.74 4.68
N ALA A 137 11.43 15.55 5.49
CA ALA A 137 12.08 15.08 6.73
C ALA A 137 11.07 14.50 7.74
N LYS A 138 9.82 14.95 7.72
CA LYS A 138 8.72 14.48 8.59
C LYS A 138 7.93 13.31 8.01
N SER A 139 8.42 12.69 6.93
CA SER A 139 7.73 11.62 6.22
C SER A 139 7.37 10.44 7.14
N PRO A 140 6.11 9.94 7.06
CA PRO A 140 5.68 8.75 7.77
C PRO A 140 6.17 7.46 7.09
N ALA A 141 7.03 7.51 6.06
CA ALA A 141 7.39 6.34 5.27
C ALA A 141 7.96 5.18 6.10
N MET A 142 8.75 5.45 7.15
CA MET A 142 9.26 4.39 8.04
C MET A 142 8.14 3.74 8.85
N LEU A 143 7.21 4.55 9.38
CA LEU A 143 6.04 4.04 10.10
C LEU A 143 5.16 3.20 9.17
N LEU A 144 4.87 3.69 7.97
CA LEU A 144 4.12 2.97 6.95
C LEU A 144 4.80 1.67 6.54
N PHE A 145 6.13 1.67 6.39
CA PHE A 145 6.91 0.48 6.11
C PHE A 145 6.79 -0.54 7.26
N THR A 146 6.94 -0.11 8.51
CA THR A 146 6.80 -1.00 9.67
C THR A 146 5.40 -1.57 9.78
N ILE A 147 4.35 -0.76 9.59
CA ILE A 147 2.96 -1.22 9.60
C ILE A 147 2.71 -2.22 8.47
N GLY A 148 3.09 -1.87 7.25
CA GLY A 148 2.85 -2.71 6.06
C GLY A 148 3.65 -4.00 6.10
N PHE A 149 4.98 -3.91 6.17
CA PHE A 149 5.87 -5.08 6.14
C PHE A 149 5.75 -5.93 7.42
N GLY A 150 5.71 -5.28 8.59
CA GLY A 150 5.58 -5.99 9.86
C GLY A 150 4.21 -6.66 10.00
N GLY A 151 3.13 -5.95 9.66
CA GLY A 151 1.79 -6.51 9.66
C GLY A 151 1.63 -7.67 8.67
N LEU A 152 2.25 -7.56 7.50
CA LEU A 152 2.30 -8.65 6.52
C LEU A 152 3.03 -9.88 7.07
N ALA A 153 4.19 -9.70 7.72
CA ALA A 153 4.94 -10.82 8.28
C ALA A 153 4.10 -11.59 9.31
N VAL A 154 3.31 -10.90 10.12
CA VAL A 154 2.36 -11.51 11.06
C VAL A 154 1.24 -12.26 10.32
N ILE A 155 0.64 -11.67 9.29
CA ILE A 155 -0.40 -12.34 8.48
C ILE A 155 0.15 -13.61 7.83
N LEU A 156 1.36 -13.54 7.25
CA LEU A 156 2.03 -14.69 6.64
C LEU A 156 2.23 -15.81 7.67
N TRP A 157 2.72 -15.47 8.87
CA TRP A 157 2.88 -16.42 9.96
C TRP A 157 1.54 -17.06 10.34
N LEU A 158 0.48 -16.28 10.55
CA LEU A 158 -0.86 -16.81 10.86
C LEU A 158 -1.36 -17.78 9.78
N MET A 159 -1.18 -17.43 8.50
CA MET A 159 -1.65 -18.25 7.39
C MET A 159 -0.85 -19.54 7.19
N MET A 160 0.45 -19.50 7.48
CA MET A 160 1.36 -20.64 7.33
C MET A 160 1.21 -21.63 8.49
N PHE A 161 1.22 -21.14 9.73
CA PHE A 161 1.26 -22.00 10.92
C PHE A 161 -0.12 -22.31 11.51
N LYS A 162 -1.13 -21.49 11.22
CA LYS A 162 -2.53 -21.70 11.64
C LYS A 162 -2.66 -22.08 13.13
N PRO A 163 -2.09 -21.29 14.06
CA PRO A 163 -1.85 -21.71 15.44
C PRO A 163 -3.11 -21.97 16.30
N PHE A 164 -4.29 -21.47 15.88
CA PHE A 164 -5.56 -21.56 16.61
C PHE A 164 -6.76 -21.24 15.72
#